data_AF-A0A9N9SL01-F1
#
_entry.id   AF-A0A9N9SL01-F1
#
_cell.length_a   1.000
_cell.length_b   1.000
_cell.length_c   1.000
_cell.angle_alpha   90.00
_cell.angle_beta   90.00
_cell.angle_gamma   90.00
#
_symmetry.space_group_name_H-M   'P 1'
#
loop_
_entity.id
_entity.type
_entity.pdbx_description
1 polymer ?
#
loop_
_entity_poly.entity_id
_entity_poly.type
_entity_poly.pdbx_seq_one_letter_code
_entity_poly.pdbx_strand_id
1 'polypeptide(L)'
;MVGRGNKCCFHNCENSKRSNPNLHLFKFPKSEELSQQWVINSGHVNLLDISPGTLMKNKVVCEDHFSEDDYRNTLNRKLLKKTAVPKHFSGGIVDEKSIRKSSPLPSTYWELSGSVSDTNLKKTVRTYKNVMLQDFLPDTLLQESSVVRKKSSDSDVSEKTKQWLDDITNMPTSSKSKRHLYDVPDSPKKKKMKKTIEHQRNLLKNERSTIPYLRNKCAMLKQTNKLQNTSNKIQFKSKYSRAVTSMQISHKKRTIWTRDEKELAPLTFYKSPSTYKFLRQKLKINLPALSTIRKWIGGASFRPGFDKLHFIQITRKVQVMEEAEKYCTIVFDEMKIDRKFEYSKLLDTIEGFEDKGIIGGRSKTTGTQVMVLLAGGLYSKWKIPLGYFVYGSAMKHTILKGVIIKAI
;
A
#
# COMPACT_ATOMS: atom_id res chain seq x y z
N MET A 1 1.56 0.22 -13.50
CA MET A 1 2.26 -0.04 -12.22
C MET A 1 3.75 -0.14 -12.48
N VAL A 2 4.54 0.87 -12.11
CA VAL A 2 6.00 0.88 -12.37
C VAL A 2 6.70 0.11 -11.23
N GLY A 3 7.35 -1.00 -11.58
CA GLY A 3 8.03 -1.89 -10.62
C GLY A 3 9.19 -1.20 -9.91
N ARG A 4 9.30 -1.39 -8.60
CA ARG A 4 10.44 -0.86 -7.83
C ARG A 4 11.70 -1.66 -8.19
N GLY A 5 12.82 -0.96 -8.40
CA GLY A 5 14.14 -1.60 -8.50
C GLY A 5 14.44 -2.44 -7.26
N ASN A 6 14.84 -3.70 -7.46
CA ASN A 6 15.08 -4.67 -6.38
C ASN A 6 16.55 -5.14 -6.32
N LYS A 7 17.43 -4.64 -7.20
CA LYS A 7 18.86 -4.98 -7.28
C LYS A 7 19.70 -3.70 -7.22
N CYS A 8 20.80 -3.74 -6.47
CA CYS A 8 21.77 -2.65 -6.40
C CYS A 8 22.36 -2.38 -7.79
N CYS A 9 22.56 -1.11 -8.13
CA CYS A 9 23.17 -0.68 -9.38
C CYS A 9 24.60 -0.14 -9.19
N PHE A 10 25.31 -0.58 -8.16
CA PHE A 10 26.73 -0.27 -7.94
C PHE A 10 27.61 -1.32 -8.65
N HIS A 11 28.78 -0.93 -9.16
CA HIS A 11 29.66 -1.80 -9.96
C HIS A 11 30.06 -3.03 -9.15
N ASN A 12 29.95 -4.22 -9.75
CA ASN A 12 30.18 -5.53 -9.10
C ASN A 12 29.36 -5.81 -7.82
N CYS A 13 28.21 -5.16 -7.64
CA CYS A 13 27.34 -5.43 -6.50
C CYS A 13 26.20 -6.40 -6.86
N GLU A 14 26.16 -7.57 -6.21
CA GLU A 14 25.09 -8.57 -6.37
C GLU A 14 23.94 -8.43 -5.38
N ASN A 15 24.03 -7.45 -4.47
CA ASN A 15 23.02 -7.22 -3.46
C ASN A 15 21.65 -6.90 -4.06
N SER A 16 20.64 -7.60 -3.57
CA SER A 16 19.26 -7.42 -3.97
C SER A 16 18.35 -7.69 -2.78
N LYS A 17 17.10 -7.18 -2.82
CA LYS A 17 16.10 -7.51 -1.80
C LYS A 17 15.78 -9.01 -1.69
N ARG A 18 16.13 -9.79 -2.72
CA ARG A 18 15.97 -11.24 -2.74
C ARG A 18 17.14 -11.96 -2.06
N SER A 19 18.36 -11.48 -2.29
CA SER A 19 19.57 -12.03 -1.68
C SER A 19 19.69 -11.62 -0.20
N ASN A 20 19.41 -10.36 0.12
CA ASN A 20 19.57 -9.79 1.46
C ASN A 20 18.33 -8.97 1.87
N PRO A 21 17.35 -9.58 2.58
CA PRO A 21 16.08 -8.93 2.92
C PRO A 21 16.21 -7.76 3.90
N ASN A 22 17.26 -7.77 4.73
CA ASN A 22 17.51 -6.79 5.78
C ASN A 22 18.36 -5.59 5.31
N LEU A 23 18.94 -5.62 4.10
CA LEU A 23 19.71 -4.50 3.56
C LEU A 23 18.78 -3.36 3.11
N HIS A 24 19.12 -2.13 3.49
CA HIS A 24 18.43 -0.95 2.96
C HIS A 24 18.90 -0.64 1.54
N LEU A 25 17.94 -0.51 0.63
CA LEU A 25 18.16 -0.03 -0.74
C LEU A 25 17.65 1.40 -0.85
N PHE A 26 18.54 2.33 -1.16
CA PHE A 26 18.26 3.75 -1.34
C PHE A 26 18.02 4.07 -2.81
N LYS A 27 17.05 4.94 -3.06
CA LYS A 27 16.75 5.44 -4.42
C LYS A 27 17.62 6.66 -4.71
N PHE A 28 17.83 6.92 -6.00
CA PHE A 28 18.50 8.13 -6.45
C PHE A 28 17.78 9.39 -5.93
N PRO A 29 18.54 10.42 -5.50
CA PRO A 29 18.01 11.70 -5.07
C PRO A 29 17.19 12.40 -6.16
N LYS A 30 16.32 13.33 -5.74
CA LYS A 30 15.55 14.20 -6.66
C LYS A 30 16.40 15.30 -7.30
N SER A 31 17.51 15.68 -6.67
CA SER A 31 18.44 16.65 -7.22
C SER A 31 19.22 15.99 -8.35
N GLU A 32 19.25 16.66 -9.50
CA GLU A 32 19.93 16.19 -10.71
C GLU A 32 21.44 16.11 -10.50
N GLU A 33 22.04 17.11 -9.86
CA GLU A 33 23.47 17.17 -9.53
C GLU A 33 23.90 16.00 -8.62
N LEU A 34 23.14 15.74 -7.55
CA LEU A 34 23.42 14.63 -6.63
C LEU A 34 23.17 13.26 -7.30
N SER A 35 22.17 13.16 -8.18
CA SER A 35 21.92 11.94 -8.94
C SER A 35 23.08 11.63 -9.88
N GLN A 36 23.67 12.65 -10.53
CA GLN A 36 24.84 12.49 -11.38
C GLN A 36 26.06 12.06 -10.56
N GLN A 37 26.30 12.64 -9.39
CA GLN A 37 27.37 12.21 -8.47
C GLN A 37 27.21 10.74 -8.05
N TRP A 38 25.99 10.29 -7.80
CA TRP A 38 25.72 8.88 -7.50
C TRP A 38 26.00 7.96 -8.70
N VAL A 39 25.71 8.40 -9.92
CA VAL A 39 26.03 7.65 -11.15
C VAL A 39 27.55 7.52 -11.31
N ILE A 40 28.29 8.63 -11.18
CA ILE A 40 29.76 8.66 -11.28
C ILE A 40 30.38 7.70 -10.25
N ASN A 41 29.99 7.83 -8.98
CA ASN A 41 30.56 7.00 -7.91
C ASN A 41 30.17 5.52 -8.01
N SER A 42 29.07 5.20 -8.68
CA SER A 42 28.61 3.81 -8.85
C SER A 42 29.43 2.99 -9.84
N GLY A 43 30.25 3.60 -10.69
CA GLY A 43 31.13 2.91 -11.64
C GLY A 43 30.41 2.14 -12.77
N HIS A 44 29.11 2.37 -12.99
CA HIS A 44 28.35 1.74 -14.07
C HIS A 44 28.22 2.66 -15.29
N VAL A 45 29.00 2.40 -16.33
CA VAL A 45 29.00 3.15 -17.60
C VAL A 45 27.59 3.22 -18.23
N ASN A 46 26.80 2.14 -18.10
CA ASN A 46 25.44 2.05 -18.64
C ASN A 46 24.39 2.93 -17.92
N LEU A 47 24.76 3.65 -16.85
CA LEU A 47 23.88 4.59 -16.14
C LEU A 47 24.05 6.05 -16.59
N LEU A 48 25.08 6.37 -17.39
CA LEU A 48 25.37 7.72 -17.86
C LEU A 48 24.33 8.21 -18.88
N ASP A 49 23.79 7.31 -19.71
CA ASP A 49 22.85 7.66 -20.79
C ASP A 49 21.36 7.64 -20.36
N ILE A 50 21.09 7.43 -19.06
CA ILE A 50 19.71 7.28 -18.55
C ILE A 50 19.21 8.60 -17.94
N SER A 51 18.02 9.02 -18.36
CA SER A 51 17.38 10.23 -17.82
C SER A 51 17.16 10.18 -16.29
N PRO A 52 17.37 11.29 -15.55
CA PRO A 52 17.23 11.33 -14.08
C PRO A 52 15.86 10.84 -13.57
N GLY A 53 14.80 11.09 -14.34
CA GLY A 53 13.45 10.62 -14.04
C GLY A 53 13.29 9.08 -14.07
N THR A 54 14.12 8.37 -14.84
CA THR A 54 14.13 6.91 -14.94
C THR A 54 15.00 6.28 -13.85
N LEU A 55 16.14 6.93 -13.52
CA LEU A 55 17.02 6.53 -12.41
C LEU A 55 16.27 6.49 -11.08
N MET A 56 15.50 7.54 -10.77
CA MET A 56 14.70 7.62 -9.54
C MET A 56 13.60 6.55 -9.40
N LYS A 57 13.06 6.07 -10.53
CA LYS A 57 11.95 5.11 -10.53
C LYS A 57 12.44 3.69 -10.27
N ASN A 58 13.52 3.30 -10.96
CA ASN A 58 13.88 1.88 -11.13
C ASN A 58 15.30 1.51 -10.66
N LYS A 59 16.16 2.47 -10.32
CA LYS A 59 17.55 2.21 -9.89
C LYS A 59 17.72 2.50 -8.40
N VAL A 60 18.51 1.67 -7.73
CA VAL A 60 18.74 1.72 -6.28
C VAL A 60 20.17 1.33 -5.93
N VAL A 61 20.72 1.88 -4.85
CA VAL A 61 22.04 1.58 -4.29
C VAL A 61 21.88 1.05 -2.87
N CYS A 62 22.62 0.01 -2.47
CA CYS A 62 22.52 -0.57 -1.13
C CYS A 62 23.32 0.21 -0.08
N GLU A 63 23.03 -0.05 1.21
CA GLU A 63 23.69 0.59 2.35
C GLU A 63 25.20 0.43 2.40
N ASP A 64 25.75 -0.71 1.97
CA ASP A 64 27.18 -1.01 2.03
C ASP A 64 28.08 0.01 1.29
N HIS A 65 27.49 0.79 0.37
CA HIS A 65 28.21 1.79 -0.41
C HIS A 65 28.18 3.19 0.19
N PHE A 66 27.65 3.41 1.39
CA PHE A 66 27.65 4.71 2.08
C PHE A 66 28.52 4.66 3.34
N SER A 67 29.02 5.80 3.80
CA SER A 67 29.72 5.89 5.08
C SER A 67 28.73 5.86 6.24
N GLU A 68 29.17 5.45 7.43
CA GLU A 68 28.31 5.50 8.62
C GLU A 68 27.88 6.94 8.96
N ASP A 69 28.74 7.91 8.65
CA ASP A 69 28.47 9.34 8.79
C ASP A 69 27.42 9.87 7.82
N ASP A 70 27.11 9.15 6.75
CA ASP A 70 26.09 9.55 5.77
C ASP A 70 24.68 9.28 6.28
N TYR A 71 24.54 8.53 7.38
CA TYR A 71 23.25 8.25 7.98
C TYR A 71 22.84 9.33 8.97
N ARG A 72 21.56 9.67 8.95
CA ARG A 72 20.92 10.42 10.03
C ARG A 72 20.56 9.42 11.11
N ASN A 73 21.07 9.62 12.32
CA ASN A 73 20.72 8.81 13.47
C ASN A 73 19.23 8.96 13.77
N THR A 74 18.41 8.03 13.30
CA THR A 74 17.01 7.92 13.69
C THR A 74 16.76 6.51 14.19
N LEU A 75 16.33 6.40 15.44
CA LEU A 75 16.20 5.19 16.27
C LEU A 75 15.46 3.99 15.63
N ASN A 76 14.87 4.12 14.44
CA ASN A 76 14.11 3.05 13.80
C ASN A 76 14.23 2.99 12.26
N ARG A 77 15.03 3.84 11.59
CA ARG A 77 15.23 3.80 10.13
C ARG A 77 16.60 4.33 9.72
N LYS A 78 17.36 3.58 8.91
CA LYS A 78 18.55 4.11 8.23
C LYS A 78 18.10 5.08 7.13
N LEU A 79 18.27 6.39 7.34
CA LEU A 79 18.02 7.43 6.33
C LEU A 79 19.34 8.11 5.98
N LEU A 80 19.60 8.28 4.68
CA LEU A 80 20.75 9.05 4.21
C LEU A 80 20.53 10.56 4.41
N LYS A 81 21.60 11.29 4.73
CA LYS A 81 21.66 12.75 4.70
C LYS A 81 21.36 13.24 3.27
N LYS A 82 20.84 14.47 3.14
CA LYS A 82 20.51 15.05 1.83
C LYS A 82 21.75 15.27 0.93
N THR A 83 22.93 15.31 1.53
CA THR A 83 24.24 15.48 0.88
C THR A 83 25.04 14.18 0.79
N ALA A 84 24.46 13.04 1.18
CA ALA A 84 25.15 11.75 1.17
C ALA A 84 25.42 11.29 -0.26
N VAL A 85 26.64 10.83 -0.51
CA VAL A 85 27.08 10.27 -1.80
C VAL A 85 27.67 8.87 -1.55
N PRO A 86 27.46 7.91 -2.47
CA PRO A 86 28.13 6.61 -2.35
C PRO A 86 29.65 6.78 -2.35
N LYS A 87 30.36 5.90 -1.64
CA LYS A 87 31.82 5.76 -1.72
C LYS A 87 32.23 5.60 -3.18
N HIS A 88 33.28 6.30 -3.57
CA HIS A 88 33.81 6.26 -4.94
C HIS A 88 34.22 4.82 -5.28
N PHE A 89 33.86 4.34 -6.46
CA PHE A 89 34.35 3.06 -6.98
C PHE A 89 35.85 3.18 -7.27
N SER A 90 36.70 2.69 -6.36
CA SER A 90 38.12 2.45 -6.62
C SER A 90 38.26 1.11 -7.34
N GLY A 91 38.63 1.14 -8.62
CA GLY A 91 39.11 -0.05 -9.32
C GLY A 91 40.30 -0.62 -8.54
N GLY A 92 40.23 -1.92 -8.23
CA GLY A 92 41.02 -2.60 -7.20
C GLY A 92 42.50 -2.23 -7.10
N ILE A 93 42.91 -1.90 -5.88
CA ILE A 93 44.13 -2.45 -5.28
C ILE A 93 43.69 -3.05 -3.95
N VAL A 94 44.01 -4.33 -3.78
CA VAL A 94 43.70 -5.16 -2.62
C VAL A 94 44.52 -4.64 -1.44
N ASP A 95 43.93 -4.56 -0.25
CA ASP A 95 44.73 -4.74 0.96
C ASP A 95 44.00 -5.62 1.96
N GLU A 96 44.70 -6.70 2.26
CA GLU A 96 44.26 -7.90 2.94
C GLU A 96 44.54 -7.73 4.42
N LYS A 97 43.50 -7.40 5.21
CA LYS A 97 43.44 -7.71 6.64
C LYS A 97 42.01 -7.52 7.19
N SER A 98 41.62 -8.48 8.03
CA SER A 98 40.43 -8.58 8.88
C SER A 98 39.08 -8.94 8.22
N ILE A 99 39.02 -10.16 7.70
CA ILE A 99 37.84 -11.03 7.89
C ILE A 99 37.81 -11.49 9.37
N ARG A 100 36.58 -11.75 9.88
CA ARG A 100 36.16 -12.37 11.17
C ARG A 100 35.92 -11.33 12.29
N LYS A 101 34.80 -11.31 13.03
CA LYS A 101 34.04 -12.43 13.64
C LYS A 101 32.55 -12.09 13.85
N SER A 102 31.81 -13.19 14.03
CA SER A 102 30.41 -13.45 14.39
C SER A 102 29.77 -12.66 15.54
N SER A 103 28.42 -12.59 15.48
CA SER A 103 27.48 -12.32 16.58
C SER A 103 27.76 -13.13 17.86
N PRO A 104 27.29 -12.66 19.03
CA PRO A 104 25.97 -13.09 19.53
C PRO A 104 25.15 -12.00 20.29
N LEU A 105 23.82 -12.18 20.31
CA LEU A 105 22.85 -11.56 21.23
C LEU A 105 22.87 -12.28 22.60
N PRO A 106 22.06 -11.91 23.62
CA PRO A 106 21.56 -10.60 24.10
C PRO A 106 21.77 -10.43 25.63
N SER A 107 21.72 -9.20 26.17
CA SER A 107 21.58 -9.02 27.63
C SER A 107 20.88 -7.72 28.03
N THR A 108 20.42 -7.71 29.26
CA THR A 108 19.27 -7.09 29.93
C THR A 108 19.38 -5.63 30.37
N TYR A 109 18.21 -4.95 30.38
CA TYR A 109 17.61 -4.06 31.41
C TYR A 109 18.31 -2.77 31.90
N TRP A 110 17.47 -1.79 32.33
CA TRP A 110 17.69 -0.51 33.07
C TRP A 110 18.37 0.66 32.32
N GLU A 111 18.14 1.96 32.55
CA GLU A 111 17.04 2.81 33.02
C GLU A 111 17.53 4.29 32.87
N LEU A 112 16.62 5.21 32.53
CA LEU A 112 16.49 6.64 32.89
C LEU A 112 17.67 7.64 33.02
N SER A 113 17.28 8.91 32.74
CA SER A 113 17.92 10.23 32.96
C SER A 113 18.92 10.68 31.89
N GLY A 114 19.01 11.92 31.40
CA GLY A 114 18.37 13.25 31.56
C GLY A 114 19.24 14.19 30.67
N SER A 115 18.72 15.13 29.87
CA SER A 115 18.53 16.54 30.24
C SER A 115 18.41 17.39 28.94
N VAL A 116 17.46 18.33 28.97
CA VAL A 116 17.42 19.73 28.47
C VAL A 116 18.41 20.11 27.33
N SER A 117 17.98 20.64 26.17
CA SER A 117 17.69 22.08 25.98
C SER A 117 17.20 22.42 24.56
N ASP A 118 16.49 23.54 24.48
CA ASP A 118 15.82 24.18 23.36
C ASP A 118 16.69 24.52 22.13
N THR A 119 16.09 24.52 20.94
CA THR A 119 15.70 25.77 20.23
C THR A 119 15.27 25.52 18.77
N ASN A 120 14.22 26.25 18.38
CA ASN A 120 13.89 26.72 17.03
C ASN A 120 13.37 25.76 15.95
N LEU A 121 12.04 25.58 16.03
CA LEU A 121 11.12 25.41 14.91
C LEU A 121 11.30 26.51 13.84
N LYS A 122 11.47 26.12 12.57
CA LYS A 122 10.82 26.79 11.44
C LYS A 122 10.07 25.76 10.59
N LYS A 123 8.74 25.85 10.64
CA LYS A 123 7.79 25.08 9.83
C LYS A 123 7.75 25.63 8.41
N THR A 124 7.60 24.73 7.43
CA THR A 124 6.82 25.02 6.22
C THR A 124 5.81 23.91 5.99
N VAL A 125 4.55 24.33 6.02
CA VAL A 125 3.28 23.63 5.86
C VAL A 125 3.11 23.11 4.44
N ARG A 126 2.50 21.92 4.25
CA ARG A 126 1.61 21.66 3.10
C ARG A 126 0.47 20.69 3.47
N THR A 127 -0.73 21.26 3.39
CA THR A 127 -2.09 20.72 3.40
C THR A 127 -2.33 19.58 2.42
N TYR A 128 -3.24 18.66 2.76
CA TYR A 128 -3.85 17.73 1.79
C TYR A 128 -5.37 17.84 1.79
N LYS A 129 -5.90 18.12 0.60
CA LYS A 129 -7.32 18.04 0.25
C LYS A 129 -7.79 16.58 0.25
N ASN A 130 -8.96 16.37 0.84
CA ASN A 130 -9.79 15.17 0.71
C ASN A 130 -10.41 15.10 -0.70
N VAL A 131 -10.55 13.88 -1.24
CA VAL A 131 -11.61 13.57 -2.22
C VAL A 131 -12.22 12.21 -1.87
N MET A 132 -13.55 12.26 -1.73
CA MET A 132 -14.50 11.17 -1.49
C MET A 132 -14.67 10.25 -2.71
N LEU A 133 -15.15 9.04 -2.39
CA LEU A 133 -15.69 8.04 -3.31
C LEU A 133 -16.89 8.56 -4.13
N GLN A 134 -16.90 8.23 -5.42
CA GLN A 134 -18.11 8.03 -6.22
C GLN A 134 -18.01 6.64 -6.85
N ASP A 135 -18.61 5.65 -6.18
CA ASP A 135 -19.00 4.39 -6.79
C ASP A 135 -20.55 4.36 -6.74
N PHE A 136 -21.19 4.61 -7.87
CA PHE A 136 -22.61 4.34 -8.09
C PHE A 136 -22.78 3.69 -9.48
N LEU A 137 -23.21 2.42 -9.44
CA LEU A 137 -24.08 1.73 -10.42
C LEU A 137 -23.45 1.16 -11.72
N PRO A 138 -24.07 0.14 -12.36
CA PRO A 138 -23.53 -1.22 -12.42
C PRO A 138 -23.26 -1.74 -13.86
N ASP A 139 -22.31 -2.65 -14.00
CA ASP A 139 -22.01 -3.32 -15.27
C ASP A 139 -23.14 -4.30 -15.66
N THR A 140 -23.94 -3.90 -16.65
CA THR A 140 -24.68 -4.82 -17.52
C THR A 140 -24.18 -4.63 -18.95
N LEU A 141 -24.12 -5.76 -19.68
CA LEU A 141 -23.81 -5.91 -21.11
C LEU A 141 -22.32 -6.04 -21.49
N LEU A 142 -21.81 -7.28 -21.49
CA LEU A 142 -20.84 -7.71 -22.50
C LEU A 142 -21.31 -9.02 -23.14
N GLN A 143 -21.97 -8.84 -24.28
CA GLN A 143 -22.22 -9.84 -25.29
C GLN A 143 -20.94 -9.98 -26.13
N GLU A 144 -20.61 -11.21 -26.47
CA GLU A 144 -19.48 -11.59 -27.33
C GLU A 144 -19.54 -10.86 -28.67
N SER A 145 -18.40 -10.31 -29.10
CA SER A 145 -18.13 -10.10 -30.53
C SER A 145 -16.64 -10.19 -30.81
N SER A 146 -16.32 -11.10 -31.71
CA SER A 146 -15.00 -11.37 -32.29
C SER A 146 -14.68 -10.31 -33.34
N VAL A 147 -13.59 -9.57 -33.15
CA VAL A 147 -13.05 -8.67 -34.18
C VAL A 147 -11.68 -9.18 -34.65
N VAL A 148 -11.71 -9.72 -35.86
CA VAL A 148 -10.56 -10.07 -36.71
C VAL A 148 -9.78 -8.80 -37.02
N ARG A 149 -8.48 -8.76 -36.69
CA ARG A 149 -7.56 -7.70 -37.14
C ARG A 149 -7.07 -8.01 -38.55
N LYS A 150 -7.52 -7.21 -39.53
CA LYS A 150 -6.94 -7.09 -40.87
C LYS A 150 -5.52 -6.52 -40.77
N LYS A 151 -4.57 -7.14 -41.49
CA LYS A 151 -3.26 -6.56 -41.82
C LYS A 151 -3.39 -5.64 -43.04
N SER A 152 -2.59 -4.58 -43.02
CA SER A 152 -2.46 -3.53 -44.03
C SER A 152 -2.10 -4.06 -45.41
N SER A 153 -2.72 -3.47 -46.43
CA SER A 153 -2.52 -3.65 -47.86
C SER A 153 -1.19 -3.03 -48.33
N ASP A 154 -0.29 -3.86 -48.84
CA ASP A 154 0.64 -3.43 -49.90
C ASP A 154 -0.13 -3.49 -51.22
N SER A 155 0.10 -2.49 -52.07
CA SER A 155 -0.56 -2.26 -53.36
C SER A 155 -0.42 -3.44 -54.32
N ASP A 156 -1.55 -4.07 -54.65
CA ASP A 156 -1.64 -5.08 -55.70
C ASP A 156 -1.35 -4.45 -57.08
N VAL A 157 -0.32 -4.97 -57.74
CA VAL A 157 -0.01 -4.69 -59.14
C VAL A 157 -1.15 -5.21 -60.02
N SER A 158 -1.57 -4.40 -61.00
CA SER A 158 -2.66 -4.71 -61.95
C SER A 158 -2.48 -6.08 -62.62
N GLU A 159 -3.60 -6.81 -62.78
CA GLU A 159 -3.63 -8.15 -63.40
C GLU A 159 -3.00 -8.18 -64.80
N LYS A 160 -3.04 -7.08 -65.55
CA LYS A 160 -2.36 -6.97 -66.85
C LYS A 160 -0.84 -7.06 -66.74
N THR A 161 -0.27 -6.55 -65.66
CA THR A 161 1.18 -6.61 -65.41
C THR A 161 1.61 -7.98 -64.90
N LYS A 162 0.72 -8.70 -64.20
CA LYS A 162 0.95 -10.12 -63.82
C LYS A 162 0.97 -11.01 -65.07
N GLN A 163 0.02 -10.82 -65.98
CA GLN A 163 0.00 -11.57 -67.26
C GLN A 163 1.23 -11.28 -68.13
N TRP A 164 1.67 -10.03 -68.23
CA TRP A 164 2.88 -9.69 -68.99
C TRP A 164 4.17 -10.31 -68.42
N LEU A 165 4.26 -10.42 -67.08
CA LEU A 165 5.40 -11.08 -66.43
C LEU A 165 5.40 -12.60 -66.67
N ASP A 166 4.22 -13.23 -66.69
CA ASP A 166 4.08 -14.66 -66.97
C ASP A 166 4.42 -14.99 -68.44
N ASP A 167 4.11 -14.08 -69.38
CA ASP A 167 4.46 -14.22 -70.80
C ASP A 167 5.98 -14.12 -71.05
N ILE A 168 6.69 -13.30 -70.27
CA ILE A 168 8.18 -13.21 -70.34
C ILE A 168 8.83 -14.49 -69.80
N THR A 169 8.26 -15.13 -68.79
CA THR A 169 8.80 -16.37 -68.23
C THR A 169 8.67 -17.58 -69.15
N ASN A 170 7.81 -17.53 -70.16
CA ASN A 170 7.50 -18.65 -71.06
C ASN A 170 8.12 -18.53 -72.46
N MET A 171 9.11 -17.65 -72.68
CA MET A 171 9.96 -17.78 -73.88
C MET A 171 10.82 -19.05 -73.79
N PRO A 172 10.98 -19.82 -74.89
CA PRO A 172 11.88 -20.96 -74.92
C PRO A 172 13.32 -20.45 -74.93
N THR A 173 13.83 -20.10 -73.75
CA THR A 173 15.26 -20.01 -73.53
C THR A 173 15.85 -21.40 -73.66
N SER A 174 16.99 -21.54 -74.33
CA SER A 174 17.68 -22.82 -74.43
C SER A 174 17.96 -23.31 -73.01
N SER A 175 17.13 -24.22 -72.52
CA SER A 175 17.30 -24.89 -71.25
C SER A 175 18.56 -25.74 -71.36
N LYS A 176 19.70 -25.11 -71.07
CA LYS A 176 20.87 -25.84 -70.59
C LYS A 176 20.35 -26.62 -69.39
N SER A 177 20.25 -27.94 -69.57
CA SER A 177 20.01 -28.92 -68.52
C SER A 177 20.62 -28.41 -67.23
N LYS A 178 19.77 -28.16 -66.21
CA LYS A 178 20.24 -27.94 -64.85
C LYS A 178 20.98 -29.21 -64.47
N ARG A 179 22.27 -29.24 -64.76
CA ARG A 179 23.20 -30.20 -64.18
C ARG A 179 22.95 -30.11 -62.70
N HIS A 180 22.52 -31.21 -62.10
CA HIS A 180 22.46 -31.37 -60.66
C HIS A 180 23.89 -31.16 -60.16
N LEU A 181 24.25 -29.92 -59.83
CA LEU A 181 25.46 -29.65 -59.07
C LEU A 181 25.23 -30.36 -57.74
N TYR A 182 25.99 -31.45 -57.58
CA TYR A 182 26.30 -32.18 -56.35
C TYR A 182 25.86 -31.44 -55.08
N ASP A 183 25.18 -32.14 -54.17
CA ASP A 183 24.90 -31.65 -52.82
C ASP A 183 26.18 -31.06 -52.22
N VAL A 184 26.30 -29.72 -52.22
CA VAL A 184 27.45 -29.04 -51.64
C VAL A 184 27.41 -29.36 -50.15
N PRO A 185 28.41 -30.08 -49.60
CA PRO A 185 28.42 -30.41 -48.19
C PRO A 185 28.33 -29.11 -47.40
N ASP A 186 27.29 -28.97 -46.57
CA ASP A 186 27.10 -27.76 -45.76
C ASP A 186 28.42 -27.42 -45.04
N SER A 187 28.86 -26.17 -45.18
CA SER A 187 30.12 -25.72 -44.54
C SER A 187 30.10 -26.06 -43.04
N PRO A 188 31.26 -26.31 -42.41
CA PRO A 188 31.33 -26.71 -41.00
C PRO A 188 30.56 -25.77 -40.07
N LYS A 189 30.55 -24.46 -40.37
CA LYS A 189 29.78 -23.44 -39.65
C LYS A 189 28.27 -23.63 -39.81
N LYS A 190 27.80 -23.96 -41.02
CA LYS A 190 26.38 -24.14 -41.34
C LYS A 190 25.81 -25.43 -40.71
N LYS A 191 26.60 -26.52 -40.66
CA LYS A 191 26.25 -27.74 -39.90
C LYS A 191 26.17 -27.48 -38.39
N LYS A 192 27.12 -26.72 -37.83
CA LYS A 192 27.10 -26.34 -36.41
C LYS A 192 25.87 -25.50 -36.07
N MET A 193 25.54 -24.51 -36.90
CA MET A 193 24.36 -23.65 -36.71
C MET A 193 23.04 -24.42 -36.80
N LYS A 194 22.90 -25.36 -37.75
CA LYS A 194 21.73 -26.24 -37.85
C LYS A 194 21.55 -27.10 -36.58
N LYS A 195 22.63 -27.71 -36.09
CA LYS A 195 22.62 -28.47 -34.82
C LYS A 195 22.23 -27.60 -33.62
N THR A 196 22.68 -26.35 -33.56
CA THR A 196 22.29 -25.40 -32.51
C THR A 196 20.81 -25.05 -32.57
N ILE A 197 20.27 -24.78 -33.76
CA ILE A 197 18.84 -24.49 -33.96
C ILE A 197 17.98 -25.68 -33.57
N GLU A 198 18.40 -26.90 -33.93
CA GLU A 198 17.68 -28.12 -33.59
C GLU A 198 17.71 -28.40 -32.08
N HIS A 199 18.85 -28.19 -31.43
CA HIS A 199 18.95 -28.26 -29.97
C HIS A 199 18.03 -27.24 -29.28
N GLN A 200 18.01 -25.98 -29.75
CA GLN A 200 17.11 -24.95 -29.22
C GLN A 200 15.63 -25.29 -29.45
N ARG A 201 15.27 -25.85 -30.60
CA ARG A 201 13.90 -26.32 -30.89
C ARG A 201 13.48 -27.45 -29.96
N ASN A 202 14.38 -28.39 -29.66
CA ASN A 202 14.11 -29.48 -28.73
C ASN A 202 13.96 -28.98 -27.28
N LEU A 203 14.79 -28.03 -26.85
CA LEU A 203 14.62 -27.36 -25.54
C LEU A 203 13.25 -26.66 -25.45
N LEU A 204 12.87 -25.90 -26.48
CA LEU A 204 11.56 -25.24 -26.53
C LEU A 204 10.40 -26.25 -26.54
N LYS A 205 10.55 -27.41 -27.19
CA LYS A 205 9.55 -28.48 -27.20
C LYS A 205 9.38 -29.07 -25.80
N ASN A 206 10.48 -29.30 -25.09
CA ASN A 206 10.47 -29.82 -23.72
C ASN A 206 9.89 -28.81 -22.72
N GLU A 207 10.26 -27.52 -22.82
CA GLU A 207 9.63 -26.49 -21.99
C GLU A 207 8.13 -26.35 -22.30
N ARG A 208 7.74 -26.38 -23.58
CA ARG A 208 6.32 -26.34 -23.98
C ARG A 208 5.52 -27.54 -23.51
N SER A 209 6.10 -28.73 -23.39
CA SER A 209 5.41 -29.91 -22.85
C SER A 209 5.28 -29.89 -21.32
N THR A 210 6.21 -29.23 -20.62
CA THR A 210 6.11 -29.04 -19.16
C THR A 210 4.99 -28.08 -18.75
N ILE A 211 4.65 -27.10 -19.59
CA ILE A 211 3.62 -26.09 -19.30
C ILE A 211 2.23 -26.72 -19.09
N PRO A 212 1.71 -27.61 -19.97
CA PRO A 212 0.47 -28.33 -19.75
C PRO A 212 0.48 -29.18 -18.48
N TYR A 213 1.57 -29.91 -18.21
CA TYR A 213 1.72 -30.71 -17.00
C TYR A 213 1.62 -29.86 -15.73
N LEU A 214 2.35 -28.74 -15.67
CA LEU A 214 2.29 -27.81 -14.55
C LEU A 214 0.91 -27.14 -14.42
N ARG A 215 0.25 -26.78 -15.53
CA ARG A 215 -1.12 -26.25 -15.52
C ARG A 215 -2.12 -27.25 -14.95
N ASN A 216 -2.06 -28.52 -15.37
CA ASN A 216 -2.93 -29.58 -14.87
C ASN A 216 -2.65 -29.87 -13.38
N LYS A 217 -1.38 -29.90 -12.97
CA LYS A 217 -1.00 -30.04 -11.55
C LYS A 217 -1.52 -28.87 -10.71
N CYS A 218 -1.44 -27.64 -11.21
CA CYS A 218 -2.04 -26.47 -10.55
C CYS A 218 -3.58 -26.54 -10.50
N ALA A 219 -4.24 -27.04 -11.55
CA ALA A 219 -5.70 -27.22 -11.57
C ALA A 219 -6.16 -28.26 -10.53
N MET A 220 -5.48 -29.40 -10.46
CA MET A 220 -5.71 -30.44 -9.44
C MET A 220 -5.51 -29.89 -8.03
N LEU A 221 -4.42 -29.17 -7.77
CA LEU A 221 -4.16 -28.54 -6.48
C LEU A 221 -5.21 -27.49 -6.09
N LYS A 222 -5.74 -26.73 -7.07
CA LYS A 222 -6.85 -25.80 -6.84
C LYS A 222 -8.13 -26.53 -6.42
N GLN A 223 -8.42 -27.68 -7.02
CA GLN A 223 -9.57 -28.51 -6.68
C GLN A 223 -9.44 -29.13 -5.28
N THR A 224 -8.21 -29.37 -4.80
CA THR A 224 -7.93 -29.84 -3.44
C THR A 224 -8.01 -28.77 -2.34
N ASN A 225 -8.23 -27.48 -2.64
CA ASN A 225 -8.57 -26.45 -1.64
C ASN A 225 -10.02 -26.62 -1.11
N LYS A 226 -10.37 -27.85 -0.71
CA LYS A 226 -11.68 -28.23 -0.15
C LYS A 226 -12.06 -27.42 1.09
N LEU A 227 -11.10 -26.89 1.85
CA LEU A 227 -11.36 -26.15 3.10
C LEU A 227 -12.22 -24.88 2.93
N GLN A 228 -12.08 -24.16 1.81
CA GLN A 228 -12.95 -23.00 1.55
C GLN A 228 -14.36 -23.46 1.13
N ASN A 229 -14.45 -24.54 0.36
CA ASN A 229 -15.73 -25.12 -0.05
C ASN A 229 -16.48 -25.77 1.11
N THR A 230 -15.78 -26.35 2.10
CA THR A 230 -16.41 -26.90 3.31
C THR A 230 -16.90 -25.80 4.23
N SER A 231 -16.14 -24.69 4.38
CA SER A 231 -16.61 -23.53 5.14
C SER A 231 -17.92 -22.97 4.58
N ASN A 232 -18.10 -22.94 3.25
CA ASN A 232 -19.33 -22.44 2.63
C ASN A 232 -20.53 -23.38 2.81
N LYS A 233 -20.30 -24.66 3.10
CA LYS A 233 -21.36 -25.65 3.36
C LYS A 233 -21.82 -25.67 4.82
N ILE A 234 -21.05 -25.09 5.74
CA ILE A 234 -21.40 -25.05 7.16
C ILE A 234 -22.42 -23.94 7.39
N GLN A 235 -23.56 -24.30 7.99
CA GLN A 235 -24.55 -23.33 8.43
C GLN A 235 -24.07 -22.65 9.71
N PHE A 236 -23.66 -21.38 9.59
CA PHE A 236 -23.25 -20.58 10.74
C PHE A 236 -24.46 -19.98 11.46
N LYS A 237 -24.51 -20.11 12.79
CA LYS A 237 -25.55 -19.50 13.64
C LYS A 237 -25.57 -17.96 13.58
N SER A 238 -24.45 -17.31 13.25
CA SER A 238 -24.33 -15.85 13.20
C SER A 238 -23.38 -15.41 12.09
N LYS A 239 -23.57 -14.17 11.59
CA LYS A 239 -22.60 -13.52 10.69
C LYS A 239 -21.20 -13.44 11.32
N TYR A 240 -21.11 -13.28 12.63
CA TYR A 240 -19.83 -13.13 13.32
C TYR A 240 -19.07 -14.45 13.47
N SER A 241 -19.75 -15.57 13.70
CA SER A 241 -19.08 -16.87 13.75
C SER A 241 -18.53 -17.25 12.38
N ARG A 242 -19.27 -16.92 11.31
CA ARG A 242 -18.77 -17.02 9.93
C ARG A 242 -17.53 -16.16 9.71
N ALA A 243 -17.56 -14.91 10.16
CA ALA A 243 -16.43 -13.97 10.05
C ALA A 243 -15.18 -14.49 10.79
N VAL A 244 -15.29 -15.00 12.02
CA VAL A 244 -14.13 -15.57 12.74
C VAL A 244 -13.52 -16.73 11.96
N THR A 245 -14.37 -17.63 11.44
CA THR A 245 -13.91 -18.80 10.68
C THR A 245 -13.30 -18.40 9.34
N SER A 246 -13.90 -17.46 8.60
CA SER A 246 -13.30 -16.94 7.37
C SER A 246 -11.95 -16.27 7.63
N MET A 247 -11.82 -15.55 8.74
CA MET A 247 -10.56 -14.95 9.18
C MET A 247 -9.46 -16.00 9.41
N GLN A 248 -9.80 -17.19 9.89
CA GLN A 248 -8.80 -18.23 10.13
C GLN A 248 -8.44 -18.99 8.84
N ILE A 249 -9.42 -19.28 7.98
CA ILE A 249 -9.23 -20.17 6.83
C ILE A 249 -8.77 -19.41 5.57
N SER A 250 -9.37 -18.26 5.30
CA SER A 250 -9.20 -17.56 4.02
C SER A 250 -8.09 -16.51 4.02
N HIS A 251 -7.71 -16.00 5.19
CA HIS A 251 -6.72 -14.93 5.26
C HIS A 251 -5.29 -15.45 5.09
N LYS A 252 -4.73 -15.15 3.93
CA LYS A 252 -3.29 -15.27 3.63
C LYS A 252 -2.59 -13.92 3.84
N LYS A 253 -1.26 -13.91 3.71
CA LYS A 253 -0.46 -12.67 3.77
C LYS A 253 -1.06 -11.60 2.83
N ARG A 254 -1.33 -10.41 3.36
CA ARG A 254 -1.86 -9.21 2.66
C ARG A 254 -3.30 -9.34 2.11
N THR A 255 -4.12 -10.22 2.68
CA THR A 255 -5.56 -10.25 2.38
C THR A 255 -6.26 -9.01 2.91
N ILE A 256 -7.30 -8.57 2.18
CA ILE A 256 -8.16 -7.46 2.55
C ILE A 256 -9.20 -7.97 3.55
N TRP A 257 -9.45 -7.21 4.62
CA TRP A 257 -10.49 -7.53 5.61
C TRP A 257 -11.88 -7.24 5.07
N THR A 258 -12.79 -8.20 5.25
CA THR A 258 -14.20 -8.09 4.82
C THR A 258 -14.98 -7.13 5.73
N ARG A 259 -16.22 -6.80 5.35
CA ARG A 259 -17.07 -5.88 6.12
C ARG A 259 -17.41 -6.44 7.51
N ASP A 260 -17.80 -7.71 7.58
CA ASP A 260 -18.19 -8.37 8.84
C ASP A 260 -17.00 -8.48 9.80
N GLU A 261 -15.79 -8.71 9.27
CA GLU A 261 -14.56 -8.75 10.05
C GLU A 261 -14.16 -7.37 10.60
N LYS A 262 -14.38 -6.33 9.78
CA LYS A 262 -14.20 -4.93 10.17
C LYS A 262 -15.22 -4.45 11.19
N GLU A 263 -16.38 -5.08 11.29
CA GLU A 263 -17.38 -4.82 12.32
C GLU A 263 -17.02 -5.58 13.61
N LEU A 264 -16.71 -6.87 13.50
CA LEU A 264 -16.39 -7.74 14.63
C LEU A 264 -15.14 -7.33 15.42
N ALA A 265 -14.05 -6.99 14.73
CA ALA A 265 -12.77 -6.73 15.38
C ALA A 265 -12.79 -5.48 16.29
N PRO A 266 -13.32 -4.32 15.85
CA PRO A 266 -13.51 -3.17 16.74
C PRO A 266 -14.49 -3.45 17.88
N LEU A 267 -15.57 -4.20 17.65
CA LEU A 267 -16.54 -4.55 18.70
C LEU A 267 -15.90 -5.39 19.81
N THR A 268 -15.16 -6.42 19.44
CA THR A 268 -14.43 -7.26 20.40
C THR A 268 -13.34 -6.48 21.13
N PHE A 269 -12.63 -5.59 20.43
CA PHE A 269 -11.66 -4.70 21.04
C PHE A 269 -12.30 -3.71 22.03
N TYR A 270 -13.46 -3.14 21.69
CA TYR A 270 -14.21 -2.21 22.55
C TYR A 270 -14.70 -2.90 23.83
N LYS A 271 -15.15 -4.16 23.73
CA LYS A 271 -15.57 -4.93 24.90
C LYS A 271 -14.43 -5.27 25.84
N SER A 272 -13.27 -5.68 25.30
CA SER A 272 -12.07 -5.89 26.12
C SER A 272 -10.79 -5.83 25.29
N PRO A 273 -10.01 -4.75 25.43
CA PRO A 273 -8.70 -4.63 24.78
C PRO A 273 -7.72 -5.72 25.22
N SER A 274 -7.80 -6.13 26.49
CA SER A 274 -6.95 -7.16 27.08
C SER A 274 -7.25 -8.53 26.50
N THR A 275 -8.53 -8.90 26.40
CA THR A 275 -8.97 -10.14 25.76
C THR A 275 -8.56 -10.15 24.29
N TYR A 276 -8.77 -9.06 23.56
CA TYR A 276 -8.34 -8.96 22.17
C TYR A 276 -6.83 -9.18 21.99
N LYS A 277 -6.01 -8.54 22.83
CA LYS A 277 -4.55 -8.75 22.85
C LYS A 277 -4.20 -10.20 23.16
N PHE A 278 -4.85 -10.82 24.14
CA PHE A 278 -4.65 -12.21 24.52
C PHE A 278 -4.97 -13.17 23.35
N LEU A 279 -6.15 -13.05 22.73
CA LEU A 279 -6.56 -13.87 21.59
C LEU A 279 -5.54 -13.79 20.44
N ARG A 280 -5.04 -12.59 20.14
CA ARG A 280 -4.10 -12.37 19.05
C ARG A 280 -2.66 -12.79 19.39
N GLN A 281 -2.17 -12.45 20.57
CA GLN A 281 -0.75 -12.61 20.94
C GLN A 281 -0.45 -13.98 21.54
N LYS A 282 -1.33 -14.49 22.40
CA LYS A 282 -1.16 -15.77 23.12
C LYS A 282 -1.81 -16.92 22.37
N LEU A 283 -3.09 -16.80 22.01
CA LEU A 283 -3.79 -17.84 21.26
C LEU A 283 -3.49 -17.85 19.75
N LYS A 284 -2.72 -16.86 19.27
CA LYS A 284 -2.31 -16.72 17.86
C LYS A 284 -3.48 -16.78 16.86
N ILE A 285 -4.67 -16.35 17.27
CA ILE A 285 -5.83 -16.24 16.40
C ILE A 285 -5.55 -15.13 15.37
N ASN A 286 -5.87 -15.40 14.10
CA ASN A 286 -5.72 -14.44 13.03
C ASN A 286 -6.73 -13.31 13.19
N LEU A 287 -6.26 -12.20 13.75
CA LEU A 287 -7.03 -10.99 14.03
C LEU A 287 -6.27 -9.76 13.53
N PRO A 288 -6.99 -8.70 13.11
CA PRO A 288 -6.40 -7.42 12.74
C PRO A 288 -5.40 -6.93 13.79
N ALA A 289 -4.33 -6.28 13.34
CA ALA A 289 -3.42 -5.63 14.25
C ALA A 289 -4.12 -4.45 14.95
N LEU A 290 -3.69 -4.12 16.17
CA LEU A 290 -4.21 -2.97 16.91
C LEU A 290 -4.07 -1.66 16.12
N SER A 291 -2.98 -1.50 15.37
CA SER A 291 -2.80 -0.35 14.47
C SER A 291 -3.85 -0.28 13.36
N THR A 292 -4.27 -1.44 12.85
CA THR A 292 -5.34 -1.54 11.84
C THR A 292 -6.69 -1.14 12.43
N ILE A 293 -7.03 -1.64 13.63
CA ILE A 293 -8.28 -1.27 14.32
C ILE A 293 -8.30 0.23 14.62
N ARG A 294 -7.21 0.78 15.17
CA ARG A 294 -7.09 2.22 15.43
C ARG A 294 -7.24 3.05 14.15
N LYS A 295 -6.72 2.57 13.02
CA LYS A 295 -6.92 3.24 11.73
C LYS A 295 -8.37 3.21 11.26
N TRP A 296 -9.10 2.11 11.49
CA TRP A 296 -10.52 2.03 11.17
C TRP A 296 -11.38 2.94 12.05
N ILE A 297 -11.09 2.98 13.35
CA ILE A 297 -11.80 3.85 14.31
C ILE A 297 -11.45 5.32 14.06
N GLY A 298 -10.16 5.63 13.88
CA GLY A 298 -9.65 6.99 13.70
C GLY A 298 -10.03 7.65 12.37
N GLY A 299 -10.84 7.00 11.53
CA GLY A 299 -11.45 7.64 10.37
C GLY A 299 -12.57 8.62 10.74
N ALA A 300 -13.19 8.47 11.92
CA ALA A 300 -14.20 9.40 12.41
C ALA A 300 -13.53 10.56 13.16
N SER A 301 -13.56 11.76 12.57
CA SER A 301 -13.08 12.99 13.20
C SER A 301 -14.22 13.67 13.95
N PHE A 302 -14.18 13.69 15.28
CA PHE A 302 -15.11 14.46 16.11
C PHE A 302 -14.45 15.76 16.54
N ARG A 303 -15.18 16.87 16.42
CA ARG A 303 -14.75 18.19 16.89
C ARG A 303 -15.70 18.68 17.97
N PRO A 304 -15.25 19.60 18.86
CA PRO A 304 -16.14 20.26 19.80
C PRO A 304 -17.31 20.93 19.07
N GLY A 305 -18.50 20.78 19.62
CA GLY A 305 -19.78 21.19 19.06
C GLY A 305 -20.61 20.04 18.50
N PHE A 306 -21.57 20.41 17.67
CA PHE A 306 -22.45 19.48 16.98
C PHE A 306 -21.84 19.08 15.64
N ASP A 307 -21.54 17.80 15.47
CA ASP A 307 -21.00 17.27 14.22
C ASP A 307 -22.12 16.86 13.24
N LYS A 308 -22.06 17.38 12.02
CA LYS A 308 -23.09 17.12 11.01
C LYS A 308 -23.17 15.65 10.61
N LEU A 309 -22.01 14.99 10.49
CA LEU A 309 -21.97 13.57 10.08
C LEU A 309 -22.59 12.68 11.16
N HIS A 310 -22.34 13.00 12.43
CA HIS A 310 -22.98 12.35 13.55
C HIS A 310 -24.50 12.53 13.56
N PHE A 311 -25.01 13.75 13.35
CA PHE A 311 -26.45 13.99 13.25
C PHE A 311 -27.11 13.23 12.10
N ILE A 312 -26.47 13.11 10.93
CA ILE A 312 -26.97 12.28 9.83
C ILE A 312 -27.13 10.81 10.27
N GLN A 313 -26.19 10.29 11.07
CA GLN A 313 -26.30 8.93 11.60
C GLN A 313 -27.44 8.79 12.61
N ILE A 314 -27.64 9.77 13.48
CA ILE A 314 -28.77 9.81 14.40
C ILE A 314 -30.09 9.84 13.64
N THR A 315 -30.23 10.69 12.61
CA THR A 315 -31.44 10.77 11.78
C THR A 315 -31.78 9.42 11.16
N ARG A 316 -30.80 8.70 10.60
CA ARG A 316 -31.02 7.35 10.06
C ARG A 316 -31.48 6.36 11.13
N LYS A 317 -30.99 6.49 12.36
CA LYS A 317 -31.44 5.64 13.48
C LYS A 317 -32.88 5.98 13.88
N VAL A 318 -33.22 7.26 13.97
CA VAL A 318 -34.56 7.75 14.33
C VAL A 318 -35.61 7.36 13.30
N GLN A 319 -35.25 7.25 12.01
CA GLN A 319 -36.15 6.76 10.96
C GLN A 319 -36.64 5.32 11.18
N VAL A 320 -35.86 4.51 11.90
CA VAL A 320 -36.19 3.10 12.19
C VAL A 320 -36.90 2.95 13.54
N MET A 321 -36.91 3.99 14.37
CA MET A 321 -37.52 3.98 15.70
C MET A 321 -39.04 4.09 15.64
N GLU A 322 -39.71 3.40 16.56
CA GLU A 322 -41.16 3.55 16.78
C GLU A 322 -41.49 4.94 17.34
N GLU A 323 -42.74 5.40 17.17
CA GLU A 323 -43.13 6.76 17.60
C GLU A 323 -42.94 7.00 19.10
N ALA A 324 -43.25 6.00 19.93
CA ALA A 324 -43.01 6.09 21.37
C ALA A 324 -41.51 6.24 21.71
N GLU A 325 -40.61 5.63 20.92
CA GLU A 325 -39.17 5.69 21.17
C GLU A 325 -38.54 7.03 20.78
N LYS A 326 -39.23 7.85 19.99
CA LYS A 326 -38.75 9.15 19.53
C LYS A 326 -38.83 10.22 20.62
N TYR A 327 -39.72 10.06 21.59
CA TYR A 327 -39.80 10.96 22.74
C TYR A 327 -38.52 10.84 23.57
N CYS A 328 -37.82 11.96 23.72
CA CYS A 328 -36.54 12.01 24.41
C CYS A 328 -36.42 13.27 25.27
N THR A 329 -35.57 13.17 26.28
CA THR A 329 -35.15 14.26 27.16
C THR A 329 -33.69 14.58 26.86
N ILE A 330 -33.36 15.87 26.83
CA ILE A 330 -31.97 16.32 26.72
C ILE A 330 -31.38 16.41 28.12
N VAL A 331 -30.32 15.64 28.35
CA VAL A 331 -29.54 15.65 29.59
C VAL A 331 -28.17 16.25 29.27
N PHE A 332 -27.71 17.18 30.08
CA PHE A 332 -26.39 17.77 29.94
C PHE A 332 -25.74 17.94 31.31
N ASP A 333 -24.43 17.73 31.34
CA ASP A 333 -23.65 17.87 32.57
C ASP A 333 -22.21 18.28 32.27
N GLU A 334 -21.56 18.82 33.29
CA GLU A 334 -20.19 19.31 33.30
C GLU A 334 -19.21 18.27 33.83
N MET A 335 -18.22 17.91 33.01
CA MET A 335 -17.15 16.99 33.39
C MET A 335 -15.80 17.72 33.44
N LYS A 336 -15.09 17.62 34.56
CA LYS A 336 -13.73 18.17 34.70
C LYS A 336 -12.73 17.31 33.92
N ILE A 337 -11.82 17.96 33.20
CA ILE A 337 -10.76 17.30 32.43
C ILE A 337 -9.37 17.75 32.86
N ASP A 338 -8.37 16.91 32.59
CA ASP A 338 -6.97 17.25 32.78
C ASP A 338 -6.57 18.43 31.88
N ARG A 339 -5.88 19.40 32.47
CA ARG A 339 -5.37 20.59 31.77
C ARG A 339 -4.08 20.23 31.01
N LYS A 340 -4.22 19.60 29.86
CA LYS A 340 -3.10 19.17 29.01
C LYS A 340 -3.30 19.63 27.57
N PHE A 341 -2.21 20.04 26.93
CA PHE A 341 -2.20 20.37 25.51
C PHE A 341 -1.64 19.19 24.72
N GLU A 342 -2.41 18.73 23.74
CA GLU A 342 -1.99 17.63 22.87
C GLU A 342 -2.08 18.07 21.42
N TYR A 343 -1.07 17.72 20.62
CA TYR A 343 -1.11 18.01 19.19
C TYR A 343 -1.77 16.87 18.42
N SER A 344 -2.97 17.14 17.90
CA SER A 344 -3.72 16.21 17.07
C SER A 344 -3.24 16.28 15.62
N LYS A 345 -2.47 15.26 15.21
CA LYS A 345 -1.94 15.15 13.84
C LYS A 345 -3.04 15.01 12.78
N LEU A 346 -4.20 14.44 13.15
CA LEU A 346 -5.31 14.21 12.23
C LEU A 346 -6.07 15.50 11.92
N LEU A 347 -6.26 16.34 12.93
CA LEU A 347 -6.99 17.60 12.80
C LEU A 347 -6.07 18.79 12.46
N ASP A 348 -4.75 18.61 12.56
CA ASP A 348 -3.73 19.66 12.49
C ASP A 348 -4.02 20.79 13.49
N THR A 349 -4.42 20.40 14.71
CA THR A 349 -4.82 21.33 15.77
C THR A 349 -4.21 20.92 17.11
N ILE A 350 -3.80 21.92 17.89
CA ILE A 350 -3.43 21.73 19.29
C ILE A 350 -4.72 21.64 20.10
N GLU A 351 -5.05 20.49 20.65
CA GLU A 351 -6.17 20.25 21.58
C GLU A 351 -5.81 20.72 23.00
N GLY A 352 -6.80 20.97 23.84
CA GLY A 352 -6.61 21.47 25.22
C GLY A 352 -6.94 22.96 25.43
N PHE A 353 -7.21 23.70 24.35
CA PHE A 353 -7.80 25.04 24.45
C PHE A 353 -9.33 24.98 24.60
N GLU A 354 -9.90 26.02 25.20
CA GLU A 354 -11.34 26.26 25.22
C GLU A 354 -11.89 26.34 23.79
N ASP A 355 -12.87 25.50 23.51
CA ASP A 355 -13.54 25.38 22.22
C ASP A 355 -15.04 25.20 22.46
N LYS A 356 -15.77 26.31 22.30
CA LYS A 356 -17.21 26.41 22.48
C LYS A 356 -17.96 26.05 21.19
N GLY A 357 -17.29 25.40 20.24
CA GLY A 357 -17.84 25.05 18.94
C GLY A 357 -18.20 26.30 18.12
N ILE A 358 -19.16 26.15 17.20
CA ILE A 358 -19.50 27.18 16.21
C ILE A 358 -20.05 28.47 16.87
N ILE A 359 -20.71 28.36 18.03
CA ILE A 359 -21.41 29.49 18.65
C ILE A 359 -20.46 30.38 19.45
N GLY A 360 -19.56 29.79 20.24
CA GLY A 360 -18.64 30.56 21.08
C GLY A 360 -17.22 30.64 20.54
N GLY A 361 -16.93 29.93 19.44
CA GLY A 361 -15.61 29.88 18.82
C GLY A 361 -14.56 29.24 19.74
N ARG A 362 -13.30 29.37 19.29
CA ARG A 362 -12.13 28.88 20.01
C ARG A 362 -11.41 30.04 20.68
N SER A 363 -11.03 29.84 21.94
CA SER A 363 -10.30 30.83 22.75
C SER A 363 -8.89 30.33 23.07
N LYS A 364 -8.01 31.25 23.50
CA LYS A 364 -6.65 30.93 23.98
C LYS A 364 -6.62 30.44 25.42
N THR A 365 -7.75 30.50 26.11
CA THR A 365 -7.92 29.98 27.47
C THR A 365 -7.78 28.45 27.48
N THR A 366 -7.21 27.90 28.55
CA THR A 366 -7.07 26.44 28.70
C THR A 366 -8.44 25.82 28.98
N GLY A 367 -8.77 24.72 28.31
CA GLY A 367 -9.96 23.92 28.60
C GLY A 367 -9.77 23.15 29.90
N THR A 368 -10.62 23.42 30.87
CA THR A 368 -10.59 22.78 32.20
C THR A 368 -11.72 21.79 32.40
N GLN A 369 -12.82 22.00 31.66
CA GLN A 369 -14.05 21.26 31.82
C GLN A 369 -14.73 21.10 30.45
N VAL A 370 -15.61 20.11 30.36
CA VAL A 370 -16.31 19.73 29.14
C VAL A 370 -17.79 19.58 29.44
N MET A 371 -18.64 20.17 28.61
CA MET A 371 -20.09 20.08 28.70
C MET A 371 -20.48 19.03 27.69
N VAL A 372 -21.15 17.97 28.12
CA VAL A 372 -21.60 16.90 27.23
C VAL A 372 -23.12 16.94 27.18
N LEU A 373 -23.67 16.99 25.96
CA LEU A 373 -25.11 16.89 25.74
C LEU A 373 -25.46 15.48 25.28
N LEU A 374 -26.47 14.89 25.91
CA LEU A 374 -26.98 13.56 25.64
C LEU A 374 -28.49 13.66 25.40
N ALA A 375 -28.99 13.00 24.36
CA ALA A 375 -30.40 12.69 24.24
C ALA A 375 -30.66 11.34 24.90
N GLY A 376 -31.61 11.28 25.83
CA GLY A 376 -32.08 10.06 26.48
C GLY A 376 -33.53 9.78 26.15
N GLY A 377 -33.87 8.54 25.78
CA GLY A 377 -35.26 8.16 25.52
C GLY A 377 -36.12 8.27 26.79
N LEU A 378 -37.35 8.75 26.63
CA LEU A 378 -38.31 8.90 27.72
C LEU A 378 -39.02 7.56 27.99
N TYR A 379 -39.60 6.96 26.95
CA TYR A 379 -40.32 5.69 27.04
C TYR A 379 -39.44 4.47 26.78
N SER A 380 -38.24 4.66 26.21
CA SER A 380 -37.30 3.58 25.91
C SER A 380 -35.88 3.88 26.43
N LYS A 381 -35.16 2.82 26.81
CA LYS A 381 -33.83 2.94 27.43
C LYS A 381 -32.74 3.07 26.37
N TRP A 382 -32.54 4.29 25.86
CA TRP A 382 -31.39 4.62 25.02
C TRP A 382 -30.78 5.97 25.43
N LYS A 383 -29.47 6.12 25.17
CA LYS A 383 -28.72 7.37 25.34
C LYS A 383 -27.82 7.59 24.14
N ILE A 384 -27.85 8.77 23.54
CA ILE A 384 -27.02 9.14 22.39
C ILE A 384 -26.36 10.48 22.67
N PRO A 385 -25.02 10.60 22.58
CA PRO A 385 -24.35 11.90 22.69
C PRO A 385 -24.73 12.76 21.49
N LEU A 386 -25.10 14.02 21.72
CA LEU A 386 -25.38 14.99 20.66
C LEU A 386 -24.12 15.77 20.29
N GLY A 387 -23.32 16.13 21.30
CA GLY A 387 -22.10 16.90 21.12
C GLY A 387 -21.43 17.19 22.45
N TYR A 388 -20.23 17.76 22.38
CA TYR A 388 -19.47 18.16 23.55
C TYR A 388 -18.81 19.53 23.32
N PHE A 389 -18.63 20.29 24.39
CA PHE A 389 -18.08 21.66 24.32
C PHE A 389 -17.02 21.81 25.41
N VAL A 390 -15.86 22.38 25.08
CA VAL A 390 -14.74 22.52 26.03
C VAL A 390 -14.67 23.96 26.50
N TYR A 391 -14.58 24.18 27.81
CA TYR A 391 -14.52 25.52 28.41
C TYR A 391 -13.49 25.60 29.53
N GLY A 392 -13.02 26.81 29.82
CA GLY A 392 -11.95 27.06 30.79
C GLY A 392 -12.42 27.46 32.20
N SER A 393 -13.72 27.70 32.38
CA SER A 393 -14.31 28.08 33.67
C SER A 393 -15.75 27.59 33.77
N ALA A 394 -16.77 28.45 33.83
CA ALA A 394 -18.17 28.05 33.71
C ALA A 394 -18.69 28.43 32.32
N MET A 395 -19.61 27.63 31.76
CA MET A 395 -20.28 28.02 30.53
C MET A 395 -21.21 29.21 30.79
N LYS A 396 -21.04 30.29 30.02
CA LYS A 396 -21.94 31.46 30.11
C LYS A 396 -23.37 31.04 29.75
N HIS A 397 -24.34 31.51 30.53
CA HIS A 397 -25.76 31.17 30.35
C HIS A 397 -26.28 31.51 28.92
N THR A 398 -25.79 32.58 28.31
CA THR A 398 -26.18 32.98 26.94
C THR A 398 -25.77 31.93 25.89
N ILE A 399 -24.56 31.39 26.03
CA ILE A 399 -24.03 30.35 25.15
C ILE A 399 -24.75 29.03 25.42
N LEU A 400 -24.95 28.68 26.69
CA LEU A 400 -25.67 27.47 27.07
C LEU A 400 -27.09 27.45 26.51
N LYS A 401 -27.83 28.56 26.63
CA LYS A 401 -29.16 28.71 26.03
C LYS A 401 -29.12 28.48 24.52
N GLY A 402 -28.14 29.06 23.83
CA GLY A 402 -27.97 28.86 22.39
C GLY A 402 -27.62 27.42 21.99
N VAL A 403 -26.83 26.72 22.82
CA VAL A 403 -26.48 25.31 22.61
C VAL A 403 -27.70 24.41 22.80
N ILE A 404 -28.50 24.63 23.85
CA ILE A 404 -29.71 23.86 24.12
C ILE A 404 -30.75 24.06 23.02
N ILE A 405 -30.99 25.31 22.60
CA ILE A 405 -31.93 25.61 21.51
C ILE A 405 -31.53 24.96 20.19
N LYS A 406 -30.22 24.80 19.92
CA LYS A 406 -29.76 24.08 18.72
C LYS A 406 -29.80 22.55 18.85
N ALA A 407 -29.90 22.03 20.07
CA ALA A 407 -29.99 20.60 20.32
C ALA A 407 -31.42 20.08 20.21
N ILE A 408 -32.40 20.93 20.51
CA ILE A 408 -33.84 20.76 20.22
C ILE A 408 -34.05 20.98 18.72
#